data_AF-A0A535XSD1-F1
#
_entry.id   AF-A0A535XSD1-F1
#
_cell.length_a   1.000
_cell.length_b   1.000
_cell.length_c   1.000
_cell.angle_alpha   90.00
_cell.angle_beta   90.00
_cell.angle_gamma   90.00
#
_symmetry.space_group_name_H-M   'P 1'
#
loop_
_entity.id
_entity.type
_entity.pdbx_description
1 polymer ?
#
loop_
_entity_poly.entity_id
_entity_poly.type
_entity_poly.pdbx_seq_one_letter_code
_entity_poly.pdbx_strand_id
1 'polypeptide(L)'
;MVSNRRSHNRTYVRHVKSGDTRVLSAALGADLLPQRPRSVRERAEREGHILEPAWTGTRVLVRVGHPEPHFLGYEGRVDGPRELYDAIVAETRCETAILDGVLVADWKDESDLEVDDHGNAYTRQFGGRQIFAAFDLLEIDGESLLRVPLLERRRHLEGVLAPSPNVRLTPFVTRGLRAWRDTLQAQGFRRVVLKNWNSTYTPGKTTDDWLVIEKLKAATP
;
A
#
# COMPACT_ATOMS: atom_id res chain seq x y z
N MET A 1 1.51 68.19 -22.92
CA MET A 1 2.70 67.32 -22.72
C MET A 1 2.25 66.10 -21.93
N VAL A 2 2.53 64.92 -22.49
CA VAL A 2 2.13 63.59 -22.01
C VAL A 2 3.10 63.16 -20.91
N SER A 3 2.60 62.63 -19.78
CA SER A 3 3.39 61.73 -18.92
C SER A 3 2.52 60.83 -18.03
N ASN A 4 2.36 59.62 -18.54
CA ASN A 4 2.26 58.30 -17.93
C ASN A 4 2.46 58.16 -16.40
N ARG A 5 1.48 57.58 -15.70
CA ARG A 5 1.71 56.61 -14.60
C ARG A 5 0.66 55.49 -14.64
N ARG A 6 1.06 54.32 -15.14
CA ARG A 6 0.46 53.02 -14.79
C ARG A 6 0.88 52.66 -13.36
N SER A 7 0.01 51.99 -12.59
CA SER A 7 0.41 50.88 -11.69
C SER A 7 -0.73 50.44 -10.74
N HIS A 8 -1.25 49.23 -11.03
CA HIS A 8 -1.70 48.18 -10.12
C HIS A 8 -2.94 48.38 -9.23
N ASN A 9 -4.05 47.81 -9.74
CA ASN A 9 -5.23 47.44 -8.98
C ASN A 9 -4.91 46.24 -8.08
N ARG A 10 -4.97 46.40 -6.76
CA ARG A 10 -4.71 45.36 -5.75
C ARG A 10 -6.05 44.69 -5.39
N THR A 11 -6.37 43.61 -6.09
CA THR A 11 -7.56 42.80 -5.76
C THR A 11 -7.30 42.00 -4.49
N TYR A 12 -8.13 42.23 -3.48
CA TYR A 12 -8.17 41.47 -2.23
C TYR A 12 -8.43 39.97 -2.51
N VAL A 13 -7.48 39.10 -2.15
CA VAL A 13 -7.74 37.67 -2.02
C VAL A 13 -8.46 37.46 -0.69
N ARG A 14 -9.71 36.99 -0.75
CA ARG A 14 -10.45 36.53 0.43
C ARG A 14 -9.73 35.31 1.02
N HIS A 15 -9.27 35.45 2.26
CA HIS A 15 -8.90 34.32 3.10
C HIS A 15 -10.08 33.35 3.23
N VAL A 16 -9.94 32.15 2.68
CA VAL A 16 -10.76 31.01 3.05
C VAL A 16 -10.21 30.47 4.37
N LYS A 17 -11.08 30.32 5.37
CA LYS A 17 -10.71 29.92 6.73
C LYS A 17 -10.12 28.51 6.72
N SER A 18 -8.91 28.38 7.27
CA SER A 18 -8.15 27.14 7.54
C SER A 18 -8.82 26.16 8.54
N GLY A 19 -10.13 26.30 8.80
CA GLY A 19 -10.83 25.59 9.86
C GLY A 19 -11.57 24.32 9.43
N ASP A 20 -12.03 24.22 8.18
CA ASP A 20 -12.90 23.12 7.73
C ASP A 20 -12.14 21.86 7.29
N THR A 21 -10.92 22.00 6.76
CA THR A 21 -10.15 20.85 6.23
C THR A 21 -9.71 19.89 7.32
N ARG A 22 -9.43 20.41 8.53
CA ARG A 22 -8.96 19.61 9.68
C ARG A 22 -10.05 18.71 10.27
N VAL A 23 -11.31 19.13 10.18
CA VAL A 23 -12.47 18.37 10.69
C VAL A 23 -12.85 17.24 9.73
N LEU A 24 -12.72 17.45 8.41
CA LEU A 24 -12.90 16.40 7.40
C LEU A 24 -11.76 15.35 7.43
N SER A 25 -10.52 15.78 7.69
CA SER A 25 -9.35 14.90 7.89
C SER A 25 -9.52 13.97 9.09
N ALA A 26 -10.00 14.47 10.23
CA ALA A 26 -10.27 13.64 11.40
C ALA A 26 -11.42 12.63 11.17
N ALA A 27 -12.42 12.98 10.35
CA ALA A 27 -13.59 12.15 10.08
C ALA A 27 -13.31 11.01 9.08
N LEU A 28 -12.39 11.19 8.13
CA LEU A 28 -11.92 10.10 7.26
C LEU A 28 -11.22 9.00 8.06
N GLY A 29 -10.77 9.31 9.28
CA GLY A 29 -9.96 8.40 10.08
C GLY A 29 -10.71 7.42 11.00
N ALA A 30 -11.93 7.69 11.40
CA ALA A 30 -12.57 6.82 12.38
C ALA A 30 -13.17 5.54 11.75
N ASP A 31 -13.59 5.59 10.48
CA ASP A 31 -14.57 4.64 9.93
C ASP A 31 -14.12 3.87 8.68
N LEU A 32 -12.86 4.02 8.24
CA LEU A 32 -12.38 3.28 7.06
C LEU A 32 -12.11 1.82 7.40
N LEU A 33 -12.77 0.91 6.69
CA LEU A 33 -12.45 -0.51 6.69
C LEU A 33 -11.69 -0.88 5.41
N PRO A 34 -10.78 -1.88 5.47
CA PRO A 34 -10.12 -2.36 4.27
C PRO A 34 -11.14 -2.78 3.20
N GLN A 35 -10.90 -2.39 1.94
CA GLN A 35 -11.66 -2.89 0.79
C GLN A 35 -11.48 -4.41 0.70
N ARG A 36 -12.59 -5.12 0.49
CA ARG A 36 -12.60 -6.58 0.45
C ARG A 36 -12.46 -7.04 -1.00
N PRO A 37 -11.43 -7.82 -1.35
CA PRO A 37 -11.38 -8.42 -2.67
C PRO A 37 -12.38 -9.57 -2.75
N ARG A 38 -12.89 -9.87 -3.94
CA ARG A 38 -13.71 -11.07 -4.17
C ARG A 38 -12.82 -12.26 -4.49
N SER A 39 -13.03 -13.39 -3.81
CA SER A 39 -12.37 -14.64 -4.19
C SER A 39 -13.06 -15.26 -5.42
N VAL A 40 -12.24 -15.67 -6.39
CA VAL A 40 -12.68 -16.37 -7.61
C VAL A 40 -11.71 -17.51 -7.92
N ARG A 41 -12.21 -18.58 -8.55
CA ARG A 41 -11.36 -19.70 -9.00
C ARG A 41 -10.55 -19.34 -10.24
N GLU A 42 -11.18 -18.64 -11.16
CA GLU A 42 -10.57 -18.17 -12.40
C GLU A 42 -11.33 -16.93 -12.89
N ARG A 43 -10.63 -16.07 -13.63
CA ARG A 43 -11.21 -14.91 -14.27
C ARG A 43 -10.34 -14.51 -15.47
N ALA A 44 -10.98 -14.20 -16.59
CA ALA A 44 -10.28 -13.56 -17.70
C ALA A 44 -9.79 -12.17 -17.27
N GLU A 45 -8.53 -11.91 -17.58
CA GLU A 45 -7.88 -10.64 -17.27
C GLU A 45 -8.52 -9.55 -18.12
N ARG A 46 -8.97 -8.48 -17.48
CA ARG A 46 -9.55 -7.34 -18.18
C ARG A 46 -8.43 -6.47 -18.75
N GLU A 47 -8.72 -5.73 -19.81
CA GLU A 47 -7.82 -4.66 -20.23
C GLU A 47 -7.64 -3.66 -19.08
N GLY A 48 -6.42 -3.17 -18.89
CA GLY A 48 -6.12 -2.28 -17.78
C GLY A 48 -6.14 -2.96 -16.41
N HIS A 49 -5.61 -4.17 -16.32
CA HIS A 49 -5.39 -4.83 -15.04
C HIS A 49 -3.94 -4.68 -14.58
N ILE A 50 -3.76 -4.84 -13.27
CA ILE A 50 -2.47 -5.21 -12.67
C ILE A 50 -2.63 -6.53 -11.91
N LEU A 51 -1.53 -7.24 -11.76
CA LEU A 51 -1.40 -8.40 -10.90
C LEU A 51 -0.45 -8.09 -9.76
N GLU A 52 -0.86 -8.41 -8.53
CA GLU A 52 -0.02 -8.34 -7.33
C GLU A 52 0.11 -9.72 -6.68
N PRO A 53 1.24 -10.05 -6.03
CA PRO A 53 1.30 -11.26 -5.23
C PRO A 53 0.30 -11.14 -4.07
N ALA A 54 -0.47 -12.18 -3.80
CA ALA A 54 -1.38 -12.18 -2.66
C ALA A 54 -0.62 -12.66 -1.41
N TRP A 55 -0.20 -11.71 -0.59
CA TRP A 55 0.42 -11.96 0.72
C TRP A 55 -0.49 -12.79 1.63
N THR A 56 0.14 -13.62 2.47
CA THR A 56 -0.55 -14.37 3.52
C THR A 56 -0.25 -13.75 4.86
N GLY A 57 -1.28 -13.28 5.56
CA GLY A 57 -1.14 -12.58 6.82
C GLY A 57 -2.41 -11.81 7.17
N THR A 58 -2.30 -10.87 8.11
CA THR A 58 -3.44 -10.06 8.58
C THR A 58 -3.53 -8.78 7.78
N ARG A 59 -4.64 -8.59 7.06
CA ARG A 59 -4.94 -7.37 6.32
C ARG A 59 -5.23 -6.21 7.27
N VAL A 60 -4.50 -5.11 7.15
CA VAL A 60 -4.66 -3.92 8.00
C VAL A 60 -4.53 -2.62 7.21
N LEU A 61 -5.29 -1.61 7.63
CA LEU A 61 -4.96 -0.21 7.44
C LEU A 61 -4.02 0.24 8.56
N VAL A 62 -2.95 0.95 8.24
CA VAL A 62 -2.02 1.55 9.20
C VAL A 62 -2.20 3.06 9.15
N ARG A 63 -2.45 3.69 10.30
CA ARG A 63 -2.50 5.16 10.39
C ARG A 63 -1.20 5.70 10.94
N VAL A 64 -0.47 6.43 10.10
CA VAL A 64 0.74 7.16 10.48
C VAL A 64 0.35 8.56 11.00
N GLY A 65 1.12 9.08 11.95
CA GLY A 65 0.86 10.38 12.58
C GLY A 65 0.09 10.30 13.90
N HIS A 66 -0.14 9.09 14.44
CA HIS A 66 -0.72 8.87 15.75
C HIS A 66 0.33 8.39 16.77
N PRO A 67 0.20 8.76 18.06
CA PRO A 67 1.18 8.40 19.10
C PRO A 67 1.21 6.90 19.43
N GLU A 68 0.11 6.19 19.15
CA GLU A 68 -0.05 4.77 19.44
C GLU A 68 -0.18 3.97 18.14
N PRO A 69 0.31 2.71 18.10
CA PRO A 69 0.11 1.83 16.97
C PRO A 69 -1.37 1.70 16.63
N HIS A 70 -1.70 2.08 15.40
CA HIS A 70 -3.07 2.08 14.91
C HIS A 70 -3.18 1.20 13.68
N PHE A 71 -3.46 -0.08 13.92
CA PHE A 71 -3.80 -1.05 12.90
C PHE A 71 -5.31 -1.33 12.92
N LEU A 72 -5.94 -1.23 11.76
CA LEU A 72 -7.38 -1.44 11.60
C LEU A 72 -7.64 -2.51 10.54
N GLY A 73 -8.14 -3.66 10.98
CA GLY A 73 -8.50 -4.77 10.12
C GLY A 73 -9.96 -4.75 9.70
N TYR A 74 -10.43 -5.89 9.19
CA TYR A 74 -11.81 -6.08 8.76
C TYR A 74 -12.85 -6.00 9.89
N GLU A 75 -12.44 -6.33 11.12
CA GLU A 75 -13.31 -6.47 12.30
C GLU A 75 -13.03 -5.40 13.36
N GLY A 76 -12.26 -4.37 13.01
CA GLY A 76 -11.83 -3.33 13.94
C GLY A 76 -10.35 -3.40 14.26
N ARG A 77 -9.98 -2.90 15.44
CA ARG A 77 -8.58 -2.75 15.85
C ARG A 77 -7.86 -4.10 15.82
N VAL A 78 -6.66 -4.10 15.26
CA VAL A 78 -5.76 -5.26 15.24
C VAL A 78 -4.58 -4.95 16.13
N ASP A 79 -4.21 -5.89 16.99
CA ASP A 79 -2.98 -5.78 17.75
C ASP A 79 -1.78 -6.10 16.84
N GLY A 80 -0.76 -5.25 16.90
CA GLY A 80 0.46 -5.41 16.14
C GLY A 80 1.67 -4.99 16.98
N PRO A 81 2.86 -5.51 16.66
CA PRO A 81 4.08 -5.16 17.39
C PRO A 81 4.40 -3.67 17.20
N ARG A 82 4.66 -2.98 18.31
CA ARG A 82 5.05 -1.55 18.30
C ARG A 82 6.25 -1.29 17.41
N GLU A 83 7.27 -2.15 17.47
CA GLU A 83 8.50 -2.02 16.68
C GLU A 83 8.23 -1.98 15.17
N LEU A 84 7.24 -2.76 14.69
CA LEU A 84 6.85 -2.73 13.29
C LEU A 84 6.10 -1.44 12.93
N TYR A 85 5.25 -0.95 13.83
CA TYR A 85 4.62 0.36 13.64
C TYR A 85 5.66 1.48 13.57
N ASP A 86 6.61 1.49 14.50
CA ASP A 86 7.68 2.49 14.54
C ASP A 86 8.54 2.44 13.26
N ALA A 87 8.82 1.24 12.75
CA ALA A 87 9.49 1.07 11.45
C ALA A 87 8.65 1.65 10.28
N ILE A 88 7.33 1.41 10.25
CA ILE A 88 6.45 1.99 9.23
C ILE A 88 6.46 3.51 9.31
N VAL A 89 6.38 4.08 10.52
CA VAL A 89 6.42 5.54 10.73
C VAL A 89 7.76 6.12 10.28
N ALA A 90 8.88 5.49 10.65
CA ALA A 90 10.22 5.95 10.27
C ALA A 90 10.44 6.00 8.75
N GLU A 91 9.83 5.07 8.01
CA GLU A 91 9.94 5.00 6.56
C GLU A 91 8.88 5.82 5.79
N THR A 92 7.90 6.39 6.50
CA THR A 92 6.82 7.18 5.91
C THR A 92 7.20 8.67 5.87
N ARG A 93 7.29 9.24 4.66
CA ARG A 93 7.77 10.60 4.39
C ARG A 93 6.62 11.60 4.27
N CYS A 94 5.78 11.68 5.30
CA CYS A 94 4.70 12.65 5.43
C CYS A 94 4.29 12.80 6.91
N GLU A 95 3.45 13.78 7.24
CA GLU A 95 2.96 13.99 8.61
C GLU A 95 1.90 12.95 8.99
N THR A 96 0.95 12.69 8.09
CA THR A 96 -0.09 11.67 8.28
C THR A 96 -0.29 10.83 7.03
N ALA A 97 -0.63 9.56 7.20
CA ALA A 97 -1.01 8.69 6.09
C ALA A 97 -1.93 7.56 6.56
N ILE A 98 -2.73 7.05 5.61
CA ILE A 98 -3.45 5.79 5.77
C ILE A 98 -2.92 4.81 4.72
N LEU A 99 -2.09 3.87 5.17
CA LEU A 99 -1.48 2.83 4.33
C LEU A 99 -2.33 1.57 4.38
N ASP A 100 -2.48 0.88 3.26
CA ASP A 100 -3.21 -0.39 3.20
C ASP A 100 -2.25 -1.54 2.84
N GLY A 101 -2.14 -2.55 3.70
CA GLY A 101 -1.16 -3.61 3.55
C GLY A 101 -1.48 -4.88 4.32
N VAL A 102 -0.49 -5.76 4.46
CA VAL A 102 -0.62 -7.03 5.17
C VAL A 102 0.50 -7.17 6.18
N LEU A 103 0.16 -7.47 7.43
CA LEU A 103 1.11 -7.91 8.45
C LEU A 103 1.42 -9.39 8.18
N VAL A 104 2.67 -9.67 7.84
CA VAL A 104 3.17 -11.03 7.59
C VAL A 104 4.01 -11.45 8.80
N ALA A 105 3.67 -12.60 9.39
CA ALA A 105 4.23 -13.00 10.69
C ALA A 105 5.62 -13.65 10.62
N ASP A 106 5.86 -14.47 9.58
CA ASP A 106 7.08 -15.30 9.45
C ASP A 106 7.67 -15.08 8.05
N TRP A 107 7.98 -13.83 7.72
CA TRP A 107 8.63 -13.53 6.45
C TRP A 107 10.09 -13.92 6.51
N LYS A 108 10.50 -14.78 5.57
CA LYS A 108 11.88 -15.21 5.39
C LYS A 108 12.41 -14.48 4.17
N ASP A 109 13.43 -13.65 4.37
CA ASP A 109 14.11 -13.03 3.25
C ASP A 109 14.70 -14.08 2.32
N GLU A 110 14.94 -13.67 1.08
CA GLU A 110 15.94 -14.35 0.28
C GLU A 110 17.25 -14.26 1.05
N SER A 111 17.95 -15.38 1.07
CA SER A 111 19.04 -15.55 2.00
C SER A 111 20.20 -14.60 1.66
N ASP A 112 20.61 -13.74 2.59
CA ASP A 112 21.72 -12.82 2.34
C ASP A 112 23.06 -13.59 2.36
N LEU A 113 23.91 -13.23 1.40
CA LEU A 113 25.31 -13.65 1.38
C LEU A 113 26.09 -12.76 2.35
N GLU A 114 26.54 -13.33 3.46
CA GLU A 114 27.46 -12.72 4.40
C GLU A 114 28.87 -13.31 4.21
N VAL A 115 29.88 -12.64 4.74
CA VAL A 115 31.27 -13.08 4.72
C VAL A 115 31.77 -13.17 6.15
N ASP A 116 32.37 -14.30 6.54
CA ASP A 116 32.94 -14.48 7.88
C ASP A 116 34.31 -13.78 8.03
N ASP A 117 34.87 -13.78 9.24
CA ASP A 117 36.19 -13.19 9.54
C ASP A 117 37.35 -13.82 8.75
N HIS A 118 37.12 -14.98 8.11
CA HIS A 118 38.08 -15.70 7.28
C HIS A 118 37.85 -15.49 5.78
N GLY A 119 36.89 -14.65 5.38
CA GLY A 119 36.58 -14.37 3.98
C GLY A 119 35.68 -15.41 3.30
N ASN A 120 35.12 -16.36 4.04
CA ASN A 120 34.20 -17.34 3.46
C ASN A 120 32.81 -16.74 3.33
N ALA A 121 32.26 -16.79 2.11
CA ALA A 121 30.87 -16.48 1.88
C ALA A 121 29.98 -17.57 2.49
N TYR A 122 29.06 -17.18 3.35
CA TYR A 122 28.04 -18.06 3.89
C TYR A 122 26.68 -17.39 3.82
N THR A 123 25.66 -18.23 3.82
CA THR A 123 24.29 -17.78 3.74
C THR A 123 23.69 -17.79 5.14
N ARG A 124 23.35 -16.62 5.66
CA ARG A 124 22.66 -16.54 6.95
C ARG A 124 21.16 -16.69 6.72
N GLN A 125 20.60 -17.75 7.28
CA GLN A 125 19.15 -17.85 7.40
C GLN A 125 18.73 -17.00 8.60
N PHE A 126 18.24 -15.78 8.34
CA PHE A 126 17.56 -15.03 9.38
C PHE A 126 16.34 -15.84 9.86
N GLY A 127 16.12 -15.86 11.18
CA GLY A 127 14.82 -16.27 11.71
C GLY A 127 13.73 -15.43 11.04
N GLY A 128 12.58 -16.03 10.73
CA GLY A 128 11.55 -15.27 10.04
C GLY A 128 11.12 -14.07 10.86
N ARG A 129 10.91 -12.95 10.18
CA ARG A 129 10.60 -11.66 10.81
C ARG A 129 9.21 -11.21 10.45
N GLN A 130 8.65 -10.35 11.30
CA GLN A 130 7.40 -9.67 11.01
C GLN A 130 7.66 -8.51 10.05
N ILE A 131 6.88 -8.45 8.97
CA ILE A 131 6.94 -7.35 8.01
C ILE A 131 5.55 -6.77 7.75
N PHE A 132 5.53 -5.54 7.25
CA PHE A 132 4.37 -4.92 6.65
C PHE A 132 4.55 -4.83 5.14
N ALA A 133 3.72 -5.56 4.40
CA ALA A 133 3.67 -5.49 2.94
C ALA A 133 2.58 -4.51 2.51
N ALA A 134 2.97 -3.25 2.27
CA ALA A 134 2.10 -2.19 1.80
C ALA A 134 1.75 -2.38 0.33
N PHE A 135 0.53 -2.00 -0.07
CA PHE A 135 0.17 -2.03 -1.48
C PHE A 135 -0.84 -0.98 -1.93
N ASP A 136 -1.38 -0.16 -1.03
CA ASP A 136 -2.20 1.00 -1.40
C ASP A 136 -1.99 2.15 -0.41
N LEU A 137 -2.36 3.36 -0.82
CA LEU A 137 -2.33 4.59 -0.02
C LEU A 137 -3.68 5.29 -0.13
N LEU A 138 -4.33 5.54 1.00
CA LEU A 138 -5.71 6.02 1.04
C LEU A 138 -5.83 7.49 1.46
N GLU A 139 -4.82 8.00 2.14
CA GLU A 139 -4.70 9.38 2.59
C GLU A 139 -3.22 9.74 2.74
N ILE A 140 -2.88 10.99 2.43
CA ILE A 140 -1.59 11.62 2.73
C ILE A 140 -1.83 13.04 3.23
N ASP A 141 -1.27 13.41 4.37
CA ASP A 141 -1.34 14.76 4.97
C ASP A 141 -2.77 15.36 5.02
N GLY A 142 -3.74 14.50 5.34
CA GLY A 142 -5.16 14.84 5.42
C GLY A 142 -5.89 14.91 4.08
N GLU A 143 -5.21 14.71 2.94
CA GLU A 143 -5.81 14.61 1.62
C GLU A 143 -6.25 13.18 1.30
N SER A 144 -7.54 12.99 1.05
CA SER A 144 -8.11 11.68 0.70
C SER A 144 -7.76 11.27 -0.73
N LEU A 145 -7.25 10.05 -0.89
CA LEU A 145 -6.99 9.43 -2.19
C LEU A 145 -8.05 8.42 -2.61
N LEU A 146 -9.14 8.24 -1.85
CA LEU A 146 -10.12 7.17 -2.12
C LEU A 146 -10.75 7.23 -3.51
N ARG A 147 -10.91 8.43 -4.08
CA ARG A 147 -11.45 8.64 -5.44
C ARG A 147 -10.37 8.69 -6.53
N VAL A 148 -9.11 8.59 -6.17
CA VAL A 148 -7.97 8.61 -7.10
C VAL A 148 -7.80 7.20 -7.70
N PRO A 149 -7.50 7.05 -9.00
CA PRO A 149 -7.24 5.76 -9.63
C PRO A 149 -6.12 4.97 -8.93
N LEU A 150 -6.26 3.63 -8.87
CA LEU A 150 -5.33 2.73 -8.17
C LEU A 150 -3.86 2.95 -8.57
N LEU A 151 -3.53 3.08 -9.85
CA LEU A 151 -2.14 3.31 -10.27
C LEU A 151 -1.57 4.65 -9.80
N GLU A 152 -2.40 5.68 -9.72
CA GLU A 152 -1.95 6.96 -9.15
C GLU A 152 -1.74 6.84 -7.65
N ARG A 153 -2.64 6.15 -6.91
CA ARG A 153 -2.42 5.87 -5.48
C ARG A 153 -1.15 5.07 -5.24
N ARG A 154 -0.86 4.09 -6.10
CA ARG A 154 0.40 3.31 -6.11
C ARG A 154 1.62 4.19 -6.33
N ARG A 155 1.55 5.14 -7.27
CA ARG A 155 2.63 6.10 -7.51
C ARG A 155 2.86 7.01 -6.30
N HIS A 156 1.79 7.47 -5.65
CA HIS A 156 1.90 8.24 -4.41
C HIS A 156 2.49 7.40 -3.28
N LEU A 157 2.05 6.14 -3.11
CA LEU A 157 2.60 5.22 -2.11
C LEU A 157 4.12 5.06 -2.28
N GLU A 158 4.60 4.84 -3.50
CA GLU A 158 6.03 4.68 -3.81
C GLU A 158 6.84 5.95 -3.56
N GLY A 159 6.22 7.14 -3.63
CA GLY A 159 6.85 8.41 -3.27
C GLY A 159 6.89 8.68 -1.76
N VAL A 160 5.96 8.10 -0.99
CA VAL A 160 5.76 8.39 0.43
C VAL A 160 6.41 7.34 1.33
N LEU A 161 6.35 6.06 0.98
CA LEU A 161 6.80 4.96 1.83
C LEU A 161 8.11 4.38 1.29
N ALA A 162 9.19 4.50 2.05
CA ALA A 162 10.47 3.88 1.71
C ALA A 162 10.48 2.37 2.07
N PRO A 163 11.02 1.50 1.19
CA PRO A 163 11.20 0.09 1.54
C PRO A 163 12.37 -0.09 2.52
N SER A 164 12.21 -1.01 3.46
CA SER A 164 13.20 -1.40 4.46
C SER A 164 13.09 -2.90 4.76
N PRO A 165 13.93 -3.48 5.63
CA PRO A 165 13.78 -4.87 6.02
C PRO A 165 12.36 -5.21 6.53
N ASN A 166 11.76 -4.33 7.34
CA ASN A 166 10.44 -4.56 7.92
C ASN A 166 9.28 -4.01 7.09
N VAL A 167 9.54 -3.13 6.13
CA VAL A 167 8.52 -2.47 5.29
C VAL A 167 8.75 -2.81 3.83
N ARG A 168 7.78 -3.46 3.20
CA ARG A 168 7.84 -3.81 1.78
C ARG A 168 6.76 -3.11 0.98
N LEU A 169 7.15 -2.58 -0.18
CA LEU A 169 6.21 -2.22 -1.24
C LEU A 169 5.89 -3.46 -2.07
N THR A 170 4.62 -3.83 -2.12
CA THR A 170 4.17 -4.96 -2.93
C THR A 170 4.38 -4.65 -4.40
N PRO A 171 5.10 -5.51 -5.16
CA PRO A 171 5.29 -5.30 -6.58
C PRO A 171 3.99 -5.61 -7.34
N PHE A 172 3.84 -5.01 -8.52
CA PHE A 172 2.79 -5.37 -9.46
C PHE A 172 3.34 -5.51 -10.88
N VAL A 173 2.62 -6.24 -11.72
CA VAL A 173 2.90 -6.34 -13.15
C VAL A 173 1.62 -6.09 -13.96
N THR A 174 1.77 -5.63 -15.20
CA THR A 174 0.67 -5.45 -16.17
C THR A 174 0.60 -6.58 -17.20
N ARG A 175 1.52 -7.55 -17.12
CA ARG A 175 1.54 -8.74 -17.97
C ARG A 175 0.50 -9.75 -17.49
N GLY A 176 0.03 -10.61 -18.39
CA GLY A 176 -0.92 -11.66 -18.03
C GLY A 176 -0.37 -12.71 -17.08
N LEU A 177 -1.28 -13.32 -16.32
CA LEU A 177 -1.03 -14.23 -15.20
C LEU A 177 -0.28 -15.47 -15.66
N ARG A 178 -0.59 -15.98 -16.85
CA ARG A 178 0.12 -17.12 -17.42
C ARG A 178 1.63 -16.88 -17.50
N ALA A 179 2.06 -15.66 -17.84
CA ALA A 179 3.47 -15.31 -17.99
C ALA A 179 4.18 -15.02 -16.66
N TRP A 180 3.44 -14.79 -15.58
CA TRP A 180 4.00 -14.45 -14.26
C TRP A 180 3.82 -15.53 -13.21
N ARG A 181 2.95 -16.50 -13.45
CA ARG A 181 2.59 -17.57 -12.52
C ARG A 181 3.81 -18.31 -11.97
N ASP A 182 4.72 -18.72 -12.85
CA ASP A 182 5.84 -19.55 -12.44
C ASP A 182 6.81 -18.76 -11.54
N THR A 183 6.97 -17.46 -11.81
CA THR A 183 7.70 -16.53 -10.92
C THR A 183 7.04 -16.42 -9.55
N LEU A 184 5.71 -16.22 -9.50
CA LEU A 184 4.96 -16.15 -8.23
C LEU A 184 5.11 -17.45 -7.42
N GLN A 185 5.00 -18.60 -8.08
CA GLN A 185 5.14 -19.90 -7.43
C GLN A 185 6.56 -20.14 -6.92
N ALA A 186 7.59 -19.77 -7.70
CA ALA A 186 8.99 -19.85 -7.27
C ALA A 186 9.27 -18.98 -6.04
N GLN A 187 8.59 -17.83 -5.93
CA GLN A 187 8.65 -16.93 -4.78
C GLN A 187 7.72 -17.37 -3.62
N GLY A 188 7.10 -18.55 -3.70
CA GLY A 188 6.27 -19.13 -2.64
C GLY A 188 4.82 -18.62 -2.60
N PHE A 189 4.41 -17.73 -3.51
CA PHE A 189 3.02 -17.26 -3.58
C PHE A 189 2.11 -18.31 -4.21
N ARG A 190 0.97 -18.57 -3.55
CA ARG A 190 -0.05 -19.52 -4.01
C ARG A 190 -1.29 -18.86 -4.63
N ARG A 191 -1.36 -17.53 -4.51
CA ARG A 191 -2.51 -16.69 -4.84
C ARG A 191 -2.00 -15.41 -5.49
N VAL A 192 -2.83 -14.81 -6.33
CA VAL A 192 -2.57 -13.52 -6.99
C VAL A 192 -3.79 -12.63 -6.80
N VAL A 193 -3.57 -11.32 -6.72
CA VAL A 193 -4.66 -10.33 -6.74
C VAL A 193 -4.68 -9.68 -8.12
N LEU A 194 -5.77 -9.85 -8.86
CA LEU A 194 -6.06 -9.13 -10.08
C LEU A 194 -6.79 -7.83 -9.69
N LYS A 195 -6.24 -6.68 -10.08
CA LYS A 195 -6.85 -5.38 -9.80
C LYS A 195 -7.09 -4.57 -11.06
N ASN A 196 -8.23 -3.88 -11.14
CA ASN A 196 -8.48 -2.85 -12.14
C ASN A 196 -7.62 -1.61 -11.83
N TRP A 197 -6.73 -1.26 -12.75
CA TRP A 197 -5.74 -0.20 -12.58
C TRP A 197 -6.33 1.22 -12.38
N ASN A 198 -7.59 1.41 -12.81
CA ASN A 198 -8.34 2.66 -12.75
C ASN A 198 -9.40 2.65 -11.65
N SER A 199 -9.43 1.60 -10.81
CA SER A 199 -10.42 1.51 -9.74
C SER A 199 -10.17 2.54 -8.65
N THR A 200 -11.26 3.11 -8.15
CA THR A 200 -11.27 3.86 -6.89
C THR A 200 -11.24 2.89 -5.70
N TYR A 201 -10.89 3.39 -4.53
CA TYR A 201 -10.94 2.60 -3.31
C TYR A 201 -12.37 2.64 -2.73
N THR A 202 -12.91 1.47 -2.37
CA THR A 202 -14.26 1.34 -1.82
C THR A 202 -14.20 0.71 -0.42
N PRO A 203 -14.10 1.55 0.63
CA PRO A 203 -13.89 1.09 2.00
C PRO A 203 -14.95 0.09 2.45
N GLY A 204 -14.52 -1.01 3.06
CA GLY A 204 -15.38 -2.07 3.62
C GLY A 204 -16.24 -2.85 2.63
N LYS A 205 -16.21 -2.51 1.33
CA LYS A 205 -17.05 -3.12 0.30
C LYS A 205 -16.28 -4.16 -0.52
N THR A 206 -17.04 -5.07 -1.12
CA THR A 206 -16.54 -6.01 -2.12
C THR A 206 -16.99 -5.57 -3.50
N THR A 207 -16.05 -5.39 -4.43
CA THR A 207 -16.35 -5.02 -5.83
C THR A 207 -15.73 -6.02 -6.81
N ASP A 208 -16.00 -5.82 -8.10
CA ASP A 208 -15.37 -6.59 -9.19
C ASP A 208 -13.98 -6.07 -9.56
N ASP A 209 -13.53 -4.99 -8.94
CA ASP A 209 -12.27 -4.35 -9.28
C ASP A 209 -11.08 -5.11 -8.72
N TRP A 210 -11.25 -5.79 -7.57
CA TRP A 210 -10.19 -6.50 -6.86
C TRP A 210 -10.60 -7.95 -6.67
N LEU A 211 -9.89 -8.85 -7.33
CA LEU A 211 -10.20 -10.27 -7.33
C LEU A 211 -8.98 -11.05 -6.83
N VAL A 212 -9.17 -11.91 -5.82
CA VAL A 212 -8.16 -12.91 -5.47
C VAL A 212 -8.42 -14.15 -6.30
N ILE A 213 -7.45 -14.52 -7.13
CA ILE A 213 -7.48 -15.80 -7.85
C ILE A 213 -6.80 -16.85 -6.95
N GLU A 214 -7.60 -17.82 -6.52
CA GLU A 214 -7.13 -18.89 -5.65
C GLU A 214 -6.38 -19.98 -6.41
N LYS A 215 -5.40 -20.61 -5.75
CA LYS A 215 -4.68 -21.79 -6.23
C LYS A 215 -4.14 -21.60 -7.64
N LEU A 216 -2.98 -20.94 -7.74
CA LEU A 216 -2.16 -20.98 -8.95
C LEU A 216 -1.84 -22.46 -9.28
N LYS A 217 -2.67 -23.11 -10.12
CA LYS A 217 -2.44 -24.48 -10.57
C LYS A 217 -1.23 -24.49 -11.50
N ALA A 218 -0.38 -25.51 -11.36
CA ALA A 218 0.66 -25.78 -12.35
C ALA A 218 0.03 -25.81 -13.75
N ALA A 219 0.75 -25.33 -14.77
CA ALA A 219 0.37 -25.68 -16.14
C ALA A 219 0.39 -27.21 -16.22
N THR A 220 -0.71 -27.81 -16.66
CA THR A 220 -0.62 -29.14 -17.23
C THR A 220 0.35 -29.03 -18.42
N PRO A 221 1.39 -29.89 -18.49
CA PRO A 221 2.35 -29.87 -19.60
C PRO A 221 1.67 -29.96 -20.96
#